data_AF-A0A3S1MUS3-F1
#
_entry.id   AF-A0A3S1MUS3-F1
#
_cell.length_a   1.000
_cell.length_b   1.000
_cell.length_c   1.000
_cell.angle_alpha   90.00
_cell.angle_beta   90.00
_cell.angle_gamma   90.00
#
_symmetry.space_group_name_H-M   'P 1'
#
loop_
_entity.id
_entity.type
_entity.pdbx_description
1 polymer ?
#
loop_
_entity_poly.entity_id
_entity_poly.type
_entity_poly.pdbx_seq_one_letter_code
_entity_poly.pdbx_strand_id
1 'polypeptide(L)'
;MPSKLKSYRAKREFSRTPEPTGGLIGEGGNRFVVHKHHATADHYDLRLEVGGVLKSWAVPRGPSLNPADKRLAVETEDHPIEYIDFEGVIPEGEYGGGPMIVWDTGTWAPMEDVEKSLRTGAFKFRLAGQKLNGGWMLTRLKPKPGEDENKKNWLLFKE
;
A
#
# COMPACT_ATOMS: atom_id res chain seq x y z
N MET A 1 -17.74 3.45 -13.96
CA MET A 1 -17.06 2.64 -12.90
C MET A 1 -17.35 3.30 -11.56
N PRO A 2 -17.90 2.60 -10.55
CA PRO A 2 -17.88 3.13 -9.20
C PRO A 2 -16.42 3.48 -8.86
N SER A 3 -16.21 4.71 -8.36
CA SER A 3 -14.87 5.26 -8.14
C SER A 3 -14.01 4.26 -7.36
N LYS A 4 -12.82 3.90 -7.87
CA LYS A 4 -11.85 3.02 -7.17
C LYS A 4 -11.53 3.55 -5.77
N LEU A 5 -11.71 4.85 -5.54
CA LEU A 5 -11.53 5.55 -4.27
C LEU A 5 -12.79 5.60 -3.40
N LYS A 6 -13.87 4.88 -3.71
CA LYS A 6 -15.12 4.92 -2.93
C LYS A 6 -14.88 4.54 -1.47
N SER A 7 -14.22 3.41 -1.22
CA SER A 7 -13.88 2.96 0.14
C SER A 7 -12.90 3.91 0.81
N TYR A 8 -11.95 4.47 0.04
CA TYR A 8 -11.02 5.48 0.57
C TYR A 8 -11.76 6.69 1.09
N ARG A 9 -12.57 7.33 0.25
CA ARG A 9 -13.34 8.55 0.58
C ARG A 9 -14.37 8.32 1.69
N ALA A 10 -14.98 7.14 1.75
CA ALA A 10 -15.96 6.81 2.79
C ALA A 10 -15.35 6.70 4.20
N LYS A 11 -14.03 6.53 4.31
CA LYS A 11 -13.30 6.41 5.58
C LYS A 11 -12.68 7.72 6.07
N ARG A 12 -12.79 8.83 5.33
CA ARG A 12 -12.14 10.11 5.67
C ARG A 12 -13.14 11.23 5.82
N GLU A 13 -12.90 12.09 6.79
CA GLU A 13 -13.56 13.38 6.92
C GLU A 13 -12.59 14.47 6.46
N PHE A 14 -12.61 14.82 5.17
CA PHE A 14 -11.64 15.74 4.55
C PHE A 14 -11.71 17.19 5.06
N SER A 15 -12.75 17.52 5.84
CA SER A 15 -12.80 18.78 6.60
C SER A 15 -11.88 18.76 7.83
N ARG A 16 -11.45 17.57 8.27
CA ARG A 16 -10.63 17.35 9.48
C ARG A 16 -9.23 16.87 9.16
N THR A 17 -9.03 16.08 8.12
CA THR A 17 -7.71 15.54 7.73
C THR A 17 -7.06 16.35 6.59
N PRO A 18 -5.73 16.56 6.60
CA PRO A 18 -5.00 17.16 5.47
C PRO A 18 -4.76 16.18 4.30
N GLU A 19 -5.26 14.94 4.41
CA GLU A 19 -5.12 13.93 3.36
C GLU A 19 -5.80 14.34 2.03
N PRO A 20 -5.22 13.98 0.88
CA PRO A 20 -5.78 14.36 -0.42
C PRO A 20 -7.10 13.64 -0.71
N THR A 21 -8.12 14.39 -1.14
CA THR A 21 -9.44 13.86 -1.56
C THR A 21 -9.37 12.93 -2.78
N GLY A 22 -8.28 13.04 -3.54
CA GLY A 22 -8.02 12.35 -4.79
C GLY A 22 -8.70 13.03 -5.98
N GLY A 23 -7.92 13.38 -6.99
CA GLY A 23 -8.39 13.98 -8.23
C GLY A 23 -9.00 12.99 -9.22
N LEU A 24 -8.95 13.32 -10.51
CA LEU A 24 -9.30 12.40 -11.57
C LEU A 24 -8.29 11.24 -11.60
N ILE A 25 -8.79 10.02 -11.75
CA ILE A 25 -7.97 8.82 -11.93
C ILE A 25 -7.12 9.05 -13.19
N GLY A 26 -5.82 9.29 -13.01
CA GLY A 26 -4.88 9.44 -14.12
C GLY A 26 -4.64 8.11 -14.85
N GLU A 27 -4.03 8.18 -16.04
CA GLU A 27 -3.44 6.98 -16.65
C GLU A 27 -2.31 6.50 -15.74
N GLY A 28 -2.24 5.19 -15.51
CA GLY A 28 -1.35 4.62 -14.49
C GLY A 28 0.11 4.97 -14.73
N GLY A 29 0.85 5.17 -13.64
CA GLY A 29 2.30 5.29 -13.62
C GLY A 29 2.98 4.08 -13.01
N ASN A 30 4.26 4.27 -12.71
CA ASN A 30 5.15 3.25 -12.18
C ASN A 30 5.81 3.69 -10.87
N ARG A 31 5.23 4.66 -10.16
CA ARG A 31 5.78 5.14 -8.89
C ARG A 31 5.43 4.20 -7.75
N PHE A 32 6.31 4.10 -6.77
CA PHE A 32 5.99 3.49 -5.48
C PHE A 32 6.39 4.40 -4.34
N VAL A 33 5.79 4.14 -3.19
CA VAL A 33 6.14 4.76 -1.92
C VAL A 33 6.04 3.73 -0.81
N VAL A 34 6.89 3.88 0.19
CA VAL A 34 6.73 3.27 1.50
C VAL A 34 6.58 4.40 2.49
N HIS A 35 5.39 4.53 3.08
CA HIS A 35 5.21 5.45 4.20
C HIS A 35 5.59 4.76 5.50
N LYS A 36 6.24 5.46 6.42
CA LYS A 36 6.30 5.04 7.83
C LYS A 36 5.20 5.78 8.56
N HIS A 37 4.35 5.03 9.24
CA HIS A 37 3.15 5.55 9.87
C HIS A 37 3.12 5.19 11.35
N HIS A 38 3.17 6.22 12.20
CA HIS A 38 3.09 6.10 13.65
C HIS A 38 1.64 6.29 14.12
N ALA A 39 0.80 5.29 13.84
CA ALA A 39 -0.58 5.26 14.34
C ALA A 39 -0.63 4.61 15.74
N THR A 40 -1.78 4.04 16.12
CA THR A 40 -1.92 3.21 17.34
C THR A 40 -0.86 2.12 17.44
N ALA A 41 -0.41 1.61 16.29
CA ALA A 41 0.79 0.79 16.17
C ALA A 41 1.65 1.31 15.00
N ASP A 42 2.96 1.34 15.22
CA ASP A 42 3.94 1.59 14.17
C ASP A 42 3.80 0.56 13.05
N HIS A 43 3.68 1.04 11.82
CA HIS A 43 3.69 0.21 10.63
C HIS A 43 4.24 0.97 9.42
N TYR A 44 4.39 0.25 8.31
CA TYR A 44 4.81 0.81 7.04
C TYR A 44 3.75 0.53 5.99
N ASP A 45 3.37 1.52 5.20
CA ASP A 45 2.43 1.33 4.10
C ASP A 45 3.19 1.26 2.78
N LEU A 46 3.29 0.07 2.19
CA LEU A 46 3.77 -0.12 0.83
C LEU A 46 2.65 0.23 -0.14
N ARG A 47 2.90 1.15 -1.06
CA ARG A 47 1.93 1.54 -2.08
C ARG A 47 2.55 1.53 -3.47
N LEU A 48 1.86 0.90 -4.41
CA LEU A 48 2.25 0.78 -5.81
C LEU A 48 1.21 1.45 -6.70
N GLU A 49 1.63 2.35 -7.58
CA GLU A 49 0.75 2.95 -8.56
C GLU A 49 0.34 1.90 -9.61
N VAL A 50 -0.95 1.55 -9.65
CA VAL A 50 -1.52 0.54 -10.53
C VAL A 50 -2.87 1.01 -11.04
N GLY A 51 -3.00 1.18 -12.35
CA GLY A 51 -4.28 1.50 -13.00
C GLY A 51 -4.95 2.76 -12.45
N GLY A 52 -4.17 3.81 -12.18
CA GLY A 52 -4.66 5.13 -11.76
C GLY A 52 -4.96 5.29 -10.26
N VAL A 53 -4.55 4.32 -9.42
CA VAL A 53 -4.64 4.38 -7.96
C VAL A 53 -3.41 3.76 -7.32
N LEU A 54 -3.24 3.96 -6.02
CA LEU A 54 -2.22 3.31 -5.22
C LEU A 54 -2.77 2.03 -4.57
N LYS A 55 -2.39 0.87 -5.11
CA LYS A 55 -2.60 -0.43 -4.46
C LYS A 55 -1.75 -0.47 -3.20
N SER A 56 -2.36 -0.68 -2.04
CA SER A 56 -1.74 -0.40 -0.74
C SER A 56 -1.76 -1.59 0.20
N TRP A 57 -0.66 -1.82 0.91
CA TRP A 57 -0.53 -2.83 1.94
C TRP A 57 0.14 -2.26 3.20
N ALA A 58 -0.50 -2.46 4.35
CA ALA A 58 0.08 -2.18 5.66
C ALA A 58 1.00 -3.34 6.08
N VAL A 59 2.26 -3.04 6.36
CA VAL A 59 3.33 -3.98 6.72
C VAL A 59 3.78 -3.66 8.16
N PRO A 60 3.22 -4.31 9.20
CA PRO A 60 3.42 -3.90 10.60
C PRO A 60 4.89 -3.85 11.03
N ARG A 61 5.71 -4.80 10.58
CA ARG A 61 7.14 -4.82 10.91
C ARG A 61 8.02 -4.11 9.88
N GLY A 62 7.42 -3.56 8.82
CA GLY A 62 8.13 -3.03 7.66
C GLY A 62 8.76 -4.10 6.77
N PRO A 63 9.22 -3.69 5.57
CA PRO A 63 9.93 -4.54 4.63
C PRO A 63 11.28 -5.01 5.21
N SER A 64 11.76 -6.18 4.78
CA SER A 64 13.08 -6.70 5.16
C SER A 64 13.93 -6.95 3.93
N LEU A 65 15.21 -6.58 4.02
CA LEU A 65 16.20 -6.89 2.98
C LEU A 65 16.74 -8.33 3.08
N ASN A 66 16.41 -9.07 4.15
CA ASN A 66 16.74 -10.48 4.28
C ASN A 66 15.70 -11.34 3.54
N PRO A 67 16.08 -12.12 2.51
CA PRO A 67 15.15 -13.00 1.78
C PRO A 67 14.49 -14.09 2.64
N ALA A 68 15.09 -14.44 3.78
CA ALA A 68 14.49 -15.41 4.71
C ALA A 68 13.32 -14.83 5.52
N ASP A 69 13.21 -13.51 5.63
CA ASP A 69 12.16 -12.84 6.39
C ASP A 69 10.86 -12.79 5.58
N LYS A 70 9.78 -13.35 6.13
CA LYS A 70 8.42 -13.21 5.60
C LYS A 70 7.64 -12.20 6.43
N ARG A 71 7.29 -11.06 5.84
CA ARG A 71 6.59 -9.96 6.50
C ARG A 71 5.10 -10.03 6.19
N LEU A 72 4.25 -10.00 7.21
CA LEU A 72 2.80 -9.82 7.01
C LEU A 72 2.56 -8.49 6.31
N ALA A 73 1.75 -8.51 5.24
CA ALA A 73 1.31 -7.35 4.49
C ALA A 73 -0.22 -7.43 4.35
N VAL A 74 -0.95 -6.53 4.99
CA VAL A 74 -2.42 -6.52 4.98
C VAL A 74 -2.89 -5.59 3.88
N GLU A 75 -3.64 -6.08 2.90
CA GLU A 75 -4.21 -5.24 1.84
C GLU A 75 -5.18 -4.22 2.46
N THR A 76 -5.02 -2.95 2.08
CA THR A 76 -5.86 -1.83 2.52
C THR A 76 -6.58 -1.22 1.31
N GLU A 77 -7.38 -0.18 1.52
CA GLU A 77 -8.07 0.47 0.41
C GLU A 77 -7.10 1.04 -0.63
N ASP A 78 -7.57 1.16 -1.87
CA ASP A 78 -6.87 1.93 -2.90
C ASP A 78 -6.76 3.40 -2.45
N HIS A 79 -5.57 3.98 -2.55
CA HIS A 79 -5.35 5.40 -2.22
C HIS A 79 -5.25 6.24 -3.50
N PRO A 80 -5.56 7.55 -3.43
CA PRO A 80 -5.34 8.44 -4.57
C PRO A 80 -3.85 8.57 -4.90
N ILE A 81 -3.51 8.83 -6.16
CA ILE A 81 -2.11 8.97 -6.59
C ILE A 81 -1.42 10.10 -5.85
N GLU A 82 -2.13 11.19 -5.58
CA GLU A 82 -1.63 12.35 -4.83
C GLU A 82 -1.20 12.00 -3.40
N TYR A 83 -1.67 10.87 -2.86
CA TYR A 83 -1.24 10.37 -1.55
C TYR A 83 0.22 9.89 -1.55
N ILE A 84 0.83 9.70 -2.72
CA ILE A 84 2.19 9.16 -2.84
C ILE A 84 3.26 10.10 -2.29
N ASP A 85 2.97 11.40 -2.25
CA ASP A 85 3.87 12.46 -1.79
C ASP A 85 3.42 13.03 -0.43
N PHE A 86 2.45 12.38 0.24
CA PHE A 86 1.90 12.89 1.50
C PHE A 86 2.84 12.64 2.68
N GLU A 87 3.22 13.73 3.36
CA GLU A 87 3.87 13.72 4.66
C GLU A 87 3.13 14.69 5.58
N GLY A 88 2.91 14.28 6.83
CA GLY A 88 2.18 15.13 7.77
C GLY A 88 1.66 14.36 8.98
N VAL A 89 0.76 15.00 9.72
CA VAL A 89 0.10 14.40 10.87
C VAL A 89 -1.38 14.26 10.54
N ILE A 90 -1.87 13.02 10.51
CA ILE A 90 -3.30 12.74 10.45
C ILE A 90 -3.84 12.95 11.87
N PRO A 91 -4.87 13.79 12.06
CA PRO A 91 -5.34 14.12 13.40
C PRO A 91 -5.78 12.89 14.21
N GLU A 92 -5.62 12.99 15.53
CA GLU A 92 -6.07 11.93 16.44
C GLU A 92 -7.60 11.73 16.33
N GLY A 93 -8.03 10.47 16.36
CA GLY A 93 -9.43 10.08 16.20
C GLY A 93 -9.89 9.96 14.73
N GLU A 94 -9.11 10.44 13.77
CA GLU A 94 -9.33 10.14 12.35
C GLU A 94 -8.83 8.74 11.99
N TYR A 95 -9.33 8.20 10.87
CA TYR A 95 -8.90 6.90 10.38
C TYR A 95 -7.42 6.96 9.97
N GLY A 96 -6.56 6.25 10.69
CA GLY A 96 -5.12 6.34 10.51
C GLY A 96 -4.51 7.58 11.18
N GLY A 97 -5.08 8.08 12.27
CA GLY A 97 -4.48 9.18 13.04
C GLY A 97 -3.05 8.86 13.51
N GLY A 98 -2.14 9.81 13.31
CA GLY A 98 -0.72 9.68 13.62
C GLY A 98 0.20 10.41 12.63
N PRO A 99 1.48 10.65 12.98
CA PRO A 99 2.45 11.16 12.03
C PRO A 99 2.80 10.12 10.95
N MET A 100 2.91 10.60 9.72
CA MET A 100 3.28 9.84 8.54
C MET A 100 4.39 10.56 7.78
N ILE A 101 5.40 9.79 7.35
CA ILE A 101 6.49 10.27 6.50
C ILE A 101 6.69 9.35 5.30
N VAL A 102 7.25 9.88 4.22
CA VAL A 102 7.78 9.09 3.10
C VAL A 102 9.10 8.47 3.56
N TRP A 103 9.06 7.17 3.85
CA TRP A 103 10.25 6.44 4.27
C TRP A 103 11.09 5.97 3.09
N ASP A 104 10.47 5.58 1.97
CA ASP A 104 11.16 5.29 0.72
C ASP A 104 10.25 5.63 -0.47
N THR A 105 10.85 5.93 -1.62
CA THR A 105 10.12 6.28 -2.84
C THR A 105 10.98 5.98 -4.06
N GLY A 106 10.34 5.75 -5.20
CA GLY A 106 11.02 5.50 -6.46
C GLY A 106 10.07 4.93 -7.50
N THR A 107 10.60 4.07 -8.37
CA THR A 107 9.81 3.38 -9.39
C THR A 107 9.73 1.88 -9.14
N TRP A 108 8.68 1.26 -9.65
CA TRP A 108 8.49 -0.18 -9.63
C TRP A 108 8.21 -0.69 -11.04
N ALA A 109 8.48 -1.98 -11.26
CA ALA A 109 8.14 -2.64 -12.52
C ALA A 109 7.54 -4.02 -12.25
N PRO A 110 6.45 -4.40 -12.92
CA PRO A 110 5.91 -5.74 -12.81
C PRO A 110 6.84 -6.76 -13.46
N MET A 111 6.90 -7.97 -12.90
CA MET A 111 7.60 -9.11 -13.51
C MET A 111 6.67 -10.03 -14.28
N GLU A 112 5.35 -9.87 -14.10
CA GLU A 112 4.27 -10.63 -14.72
C GLU A 112 3.06 -9.72 -15.00
N ASP A 113 1.97 -10.26 -15.54
CA ASP A 113 0.72 -9.50 -15.74
C ASP A 113 0.11 -9.06 -14.41
N VAL A 114 0.02 -7.74 -14.19
CA VAL A 114 -0.37 -7.14 -12.90
C VAL A 114 -1.76 -7.60 -12.44
N GLU A 115 -2.75 -7.52 -13.33
CA GLU A 115 -4.14 -7.85 -13.00
C GLU A 115 -4.31 -9.34 -12.69
N LYS A 116 -3.66 -10.22 -13.46
CA LYS A 116 -3.61 -11.65 -13.19
C LYS A 116 -2.91 -11.94 -11.87
N SER A 117 -1.74 -11.38 -11.62
CA SER A 117 -0.96 -11.59 -10.40
C SER A 117 -1.69 -11.13 -9.14
N LEU A 118 -2.33 -9.95 -9.18
CA LEU A 118 -3.16 -9.45 -8.09
C LEU A 118 -4.39 -10.35 -7.88
N ARG A 119 -5.03 -10.85 -8.95
CA ARG A 119 -6.17 -11.75 -8.84
C ARG A 119 -5.79 -13.11 -8.24
N THR A 120 -4.71 -13.73 -8.73
CA THR A 120 -4.25 -15.05 -8.28
C THR A 120 -3.55 -15.01 -6.92
N GLY A 121 -3.10 -13.83 -6.48
CA GLY A 121 -2.42 -13.67 -5.21
C GLY A 121 -0.93 -14.03 -5.26
N ALA A 122 -0.31 -14.00 -6.44
CA ALA A 122 1.12 -14.21 -6.64
C ALA A 122 1.67 -13.03 -7.44
N PHE A 123 2.15 -12.01 -6.76
CA PHE A 123 2.53 -10.74 -7.36
C PHE A 123 4.02 -10.46 -7.19
N LYS A 124 4.75 -10.56 -8.30
CA LYS A 124 6.19 -10.32 -8.39
C LYS A 124 6.47 -8.99 -9.07
N PHE A 125 7.37 -8.23 -8.47
CA PHE A 125 7.74 -6.91 -8.95
C PHE A 125 9.17 -6.56 -8.56
N ARG A 126 9.75 -5.58 -9.24
CA ARG A 126 11.03 -4.97 -8.87
C ARG A 126 10.80 -3.57 -8.34
N LEU A 127 11.57 -3.19 -7.33
CA LEU A 127 11.65 -1.83 -6.82
C LEU A 127 13.01 -1.22 -7.22
N ALA A 128 12.97 0.07 -7.55
CA ALA A 128 14.12 0.93 -7.75
C ALA A 128 13.90 2.20 -6.91
N GLY A 129 14.23 2.11 -5.62
CA GLY A 129 14.07 3.17 -4.63
C GLY A 129 15.38 3.63 -4.01
N GLN A 130 15.26 4.53 -3.05
CA GLN A 130 16.41 5.00 -2.27
C GLN A 130 16.89 3.93 -1.28
N LYS A 131 15.96 3.12 -0.74
CA LYS A 131 16.25 2.06 0.25
C LYS A 131 15.96 0.67 -0.30
N LEU A 132 14.78 0.46 -0.87
CA LEU A 132 14.35 -0.84 -1.36
C LEU A 132 14.68 -0.97 -2.85
N ASN A 133 15.46 -2.01 -3.16
CA ASN A 133 15.92 -2.29 -4.51
C ASN A 133 15.83 -3.78 -4.85
N GLY A 134 15.67 -4.10 -6.14
CA GLY A 134 15.66 -5.47 -6.67
C GLY A 134 14.29 -6.14 -6.63
N GLY A 135 14.25 -7.47 -6.73
CA GLY A 135 13.03 -8.27 -6.78
C GLY A 135 12.33 -8.44 -5.42
N TRP A 136 11.01 -8.46 -5.46
CA TRP A 136 10.11 -8.62 -4.32
C TRP A 136 8.88 -9.45 -4.73
N MET A 137 8.29 -10.12 -3.75
CA MET A 137 7.07 -10.91 -3.94
C MET A 137 6.03 -10.64 -2.85
N LEU A 138 4.79 -10.49 -3.29
CA LEU A 138 3.58 -10.53 -2.47
C LEU A 138 2.82 -11.82 -2.76
N THR A 139 2.62 -12.65 -1.72
CA THR A 139 1.82 -13.89 -1.81
C THR A 139 0.60 -13.81 -0.90
N ARG A 140 -0.61 -13.93 -1.45
CA ARG A 140 -1.86 -13.88 -0.67
C ARG A 140 -2.04 -15.18 0.11
N LEU A 141 -2.33 -15.04 1.40
CA LEU A 141 -2.68 -16.16 2.26
C LEU A 141 -4.14 -16.57 2.02
N LYS A 142 -4.41 -17.87 2.18
CA LYS A 142 -5.80 -18.34 2.23
C LYS A 142 -6.44 -17.83 3.54
N PRO A 143 -7.70 -17.38 3.50
CA PRO A 143 -8.43 -17.02 4.71
C PRO A 143 -8.49 -18.23 5.64
N LYS A 144 -8.30 -18.02 6.95
CA LYS A 144 -8.58 -19.09 7.92
C LYS A 144 -10.09 -19.23 8.14
N PRO A 145 -10.58 -20.41 8.53
CA PRO A 145 -11.98 -20.57 8.92
C PRO A 145 -12.38 -19.56 10.00
N GLY A 146 -13.40 -18.76 9.75
CA GLY A 146 -13.89 -17.72 10.67
C GLY A 146 -13.17 -16.36 10.57
N GLU A 147 -12.17 -16.20 9.70
CA GLU A 147 -11.64 -14.87 9.37
C GLU A 147 -12.57 -14.16 8.38
N ASP A 148 -12.64 -12.83 8.51
CA ASP A 148 -13.33 -11.97 7.55
C ASP A 148 -12.70 -12.13 6.17
N GLU A 149 -13.47 -12.65 5.20
CA GLU A 149 -13.03 -12.85 3.81
C GLU A 149 -12.59 -11.54 3.14
N ASN A 150 -13.01 -10.39 3.66
CA ASN A 150 -12.58 -9.08 3.17
C ASN A 150 -11.16 -8.72 3.62
N LYS A 151 -10.62 -9.33 4.69
CA LYS A 151 -9.23 -9.14 5.12
C LYS A 151 -8.29 -10.00 4.28
N LYS A 152 -7.78 -9.41 3.21
CA LYS A 152 -6.78 -10.08 2.36
C LYS A 152 -5.40 -9.92 2.96
N ASN A 153 -4.97 -10.95 3.70
CA ASN A 153 -3.62 -11.04 4.24
C ASN A 153 -2.64 -11.54 3.17
N TRP A 154 -1.47 -10.93 3.09
CA TRP A 154 -0.37 -11.30 2.21
C TRP A 154 0.93 -11.48 3.00
N LEU A 155 1.90 -12.12 2.36
CA LEU A 155 3.30 -12.13 2.78
C LEU A 155 4.13 -11.35 1.77
N LEU A 156 4.88 -10.36 2.26
CA LEU A 156 5.90 -9.62 1.54
C LEU A 156 7.27 -10.20 1.90
N PHE A 157 8.09 -10.49 0.90
CA PHE A 157 9.48 -10.91 1.09
C PHE A 157 10.34 -10.53 -0.12
N LYS A 158 11.64 -10.43 0.12
CA LYS A 158 12.63 -10.13 -0.91
C LYS A 158 12.95 -11.39 -1.70
N GLU A 159 13.04 -11.27 -3.04
CA GLU A 159 13.61 -12.30 -3.91
C GLU A 159 15.13 -12.29 -3.88
#